data_AF-A0A8H3UIW1-F1
#
_entry.id   AF-A0A8H3UIW1-F1
#
_cell.length_a   1.000
_cell.length_b   1.000
_cell.length_c   1.000
_cell.angle_alpha   90.00
_cell.angle_beta   90.00
_cell.angle_gamma   90.00
#
_symmetry.space_group_name_H-M   'P 1'
#
loop_
_entity.id
_entity.type
_entity.pdbx_description
1 polymer ?
#
loop_
_entity_poly.entity_id
_entity_poly.type
_entity_poly.pdbx_seq_one_letter_code
_entity_poly.pdbx_strand_id
1 'polypeptide(L)'
;MKFTTLLTTTLTTTTSLITASSFELCCCTKKDPSTGDTKCSHDATKTIVDTMHGHFDFTTFNWLGVKRGKPIYGGKDYIYATGKDGDDSRIGPKEMKGWCGKQEAGRYCWSPGSDFNYNYKGELIKTTPTGHA
;
A
#
# COMPACT_ATOMS: atom_id res chain seq x y z
N MET A 1 56.36 -23.71 6.16
CA MET A 1 54.93 -23.67 6.50
C MET A 1 54.34 -22.40 5.92
N LYS A 2 53.34 -22.49 5.04
CA LYS A 2 52.67 -21.34 4.40
C LYS A 2 51.34 -21.13 5.12
N PHE A 3 51.13 -19.95 5.69
CA PHE A 3 49.86 -19.56 6.30
C PHE A 3 49.00 -18.83 5.27
N THR A 4 47.91 -19.47 4.87
CA THR A 4 46.90 -18.91 3.99
C THR A 4 45.87 -18.19 4.86
N THR A 5 45.93 -16.86 4.89
CA THR A 5 44.94 -16.02 5.59
C THR A 5 43.68 -15.91 4.72
N LEU A 6 42.62 -16.61 5.11
CA LEU A 6 41.28 -16.43 4.53
C LEU A 6 40.65 -15.16 5.12
N LEU A 7 40.52 -14.13 4.28
CA LEU A 7 39.76 -12.92 4.60
C LEU A 7 38.27 -13.24 4.42
N THR A 8 37.56 -13.47 5.53
CA THR A 8 36.10 -13.64 5.51
C THR A 8 35.45 -12.26 5.48
N THR A 9 35.14 -11.77 4.28
CA THR A 9 34.40 -10.52 4.11
C THR A 9 32.93 -10.75 4.47
N THR A 10 32.57 -10.45 5.71
CA THR A 10 31.20 -10.48 6.20
C THR A 10 30.41 -9.38 5.47
N LEU A 11 29.66 -9.78 4.45
CA LEU A 11 28.75 -8.90 3.71
C LEU A 11 27.55 -8.60 4.61
N THR A 12 27.63 -7.54 5.40
CA THR A 12 26.48 -6.97 6.11
C THR A 12 25.53 -6.40 5.08
N THR A 13 24.57 -7.21 4.64
CA THR A 13 23.37 -6.75 3.92
C THR A 13 22.53 -5.93 4.88
N THR A 14 22.81 -4.64 4.98
CA THR A 14 21.89 -3.67 5.57
C THR A 14 20.62 -3.66 4.72
N THR A 15 19.64 -4.50 5.09
CA THR A 15 18.26 -4.32 4.68
C THR A 15 17.80 -3.03 5.32
N SER A 16 17.95 -1.91 4.61
CA SER A 16 17.34 -0.65 4.97
C SER A 16 15.85 -0.90 5.14
N LEU A 17 15.41 -0.98 6.40
CA LEU A 17 14.01 -0.94 6.75
C LEU A 17 13.54 0.43 6.30
N ILE A 18 12.97 0.49 5.09
CA ILE A 18 12.26 1.66 4.60
C ILE A 18 11.07 1.83 5.54
N THR A 19 11.29 2.54 6.65
CA THR A 19 10.24 3.03 7.53
C THR A 19 9.58 4.20 6.81
N ALA A 20 8.93 3.97 5.66
CA ALA A 20 8.10 5.03 5.10
C ALA A 20 6.86 5.12 5.97
N SER A 21 6.94 6.07 6.88
CA SER A 21 5.90 6.49 7.80
C SER A 21 4.67 7.11 7.12
N SER A 22 4.41 6.80 5.84
CA SER A 22 3.38 7.49 5.06
C SER A 22 3.06 6.85 3.70
N PHE A 23 2.86 5.54 3.63
CA PHE A 23 2.33 4.92 2.42
C PHE A 23 0.80 5.12 2.37
N GLU A 24 0.32 5.80 1.33
CA GLU A 24 -1.11 5.97 1.08
C GLU A 24 -1.62 4.83 0.18
N LEU A 25 -2.58 4.07 0.70
CA LEU A 25 -3.37 3.13 -0.08
C LEU A 25 -4.56 3.87 -0.68
N CYS A 26 -4.71 3.83 -1.99
CA CYS A 26 -5.79 4.56 -2.67
C CYS A 26 -6.68 3.61 -3.47
N CYS A 27 -7.93 4.01 -3.72
CA CYS A 27 -8.82 3.37 -4.68
C CYS A 27 -9.67 4.42 -5.39
N CYS A 28 -10.17 4.09 -6.57
CA CYS A 28 -11.28 4.85 -7.15
C CYS A 28 -12.59 4.41 -6.53
N THR A 29 -13.52 5.33 -6.31
CA THR A 29 -14.80 5.04 -5.67
C THR A 29 -15.95 5.32 -6.61
N LYS A 30 -16.92 4.40 -6.68
CA LYS A 30 -18.19 4.61 -7.39
C LYS A 30 -19.37 4.31 -6.47
N LYS A 31 -20.50 4.91 -6.79
CA LYS A 31 -21.78 4.59 -6.16
C LYS A 31 -22.30 3.28 -6.77
N ASP A 32 -22.54 2.31 -5.92
CA ASP A 32 -23.17 1.05 -6.28
C ASP A 32 -24.64 1.34 -6.65
N PRO A 33 -25.10 1.01 -7.88
CA PRO A 33 -26.43 1.38 -8.33
C PRO A 33 -27.54 0.59 -7.61
N SER A 34 -27.22 -0.58 -7.03
CA SER A 34 -28.19 -1.44 -6.36
C SER A 34 -28.38 -1.07 -4.90
N THR A 35 -27.31 -0.64 -4.22
CA THR A 35 -27.34 -0.31 -2.78
C THR A 35 -27.33 1.20 -2.50
N GLY A 36 -26.88 2.01 -3.46
CA GLY A 36 -26.63 3.43 -3.28
C GLY A 36 -25.37 3.74 -2.46
N ASP A 37 -24.65 2.72 -2.00
CA ASP A 37 -23.44 2.89 -1.21
C ASP A 37 -22.26 3.27 -2.10
N THR A 38 -21.38 4.12 -1.58
CA THR A 38 -20.08 4.36 -2.24
C THR A 38 -19.11 3.25 -1.82
N LYS A 39 -18.45 2.63 -2.80
CA LYS A 39 -17.46 1.57 -2.59
C LYS A 39 -16.25 1.79 -3.49
N CYS A 40 -15.12 1.16 -3.17
CA CYS A 40 -14.03 1.07 -4.13
C CYS A 40 -14.52 0.34 -5.40
N SER A 41 -14.24 0.92 -6.56
CA SER A 41 -14.55 0.35 -7.86
C SER A 41 -13.32 -0.37 -8.38
N HIS A 42 -13.41 -1.70 -8.45
CA HIS A 42 -12.34 -2.53 -8.99
C HIS A 42 -11.98 -2.09 -10.41
N ASP A 43 -12.97 -1.98 -11.30
CA ASP A 43 -12.75 -1.66 -12.72
C ASP A 43 -12.07 -0.30 -12.91
N ALA A 44 -12.55 0.75 -12.23
CA ALA A 44 -11.95 2.07 -12.34
C ALA A 44 -10.52 2.10 -11.79
N THR A 45 -10.26 1.38 -10.70
CA THR A 45 -8.93 1.28 -10.11
C THR A 45 -7.99 0.46 -10.99
N LYS A 46 -8.50 -0.64 -11.59
CA LYS A 46 -7.75 -1.50 -12.49
C LYS A 46 -7.30 -0.73 -13.75
N THR A 47 -8.17 0.09 -14.32
CA THR A 47 -7.79 0.95 -15.45
C THR A 47 -6.58 1.84 -15.12
N ILE A 48 -6.46 2.32 -13.87
CA ILE A 48 -5.29 3.11 -13.44
C ILE A 48 -4.04 2.24 -13.36
N VAL A 49 -4.12 1.07 -12.72
CA VAL A 49 -2.99 0.14 -12.61
C VAL A 49 -2.48 -0.28 -13.99
N ASP A 50 -3.41 -0.59 -14.90
CA ASP A 50 -3.09 -0.91 -16.29
C ASP A 50 -2.48 0.30 -17.01
N THR A 51 -3.02 1.52 -16.84
CA THR A 51 -2.47 2.71 -17.51
C THR A 51 -1.08 3.08 -17.00
N MET A 52 -0.83 2.90 -15.70
CA MET A 52 0.37 3.34 -14.99
C MET A 52 1.35 2.18 -14.78
N HIS A 53 1.41 1.23 -15.73
CA HIS A 53 2.18 -0.01 -15.68
C HIS A 53 3.47 0.08 -14.84
N GLY A 54 3.47 -0.66 -13.71
CA GLY A 54 4.62 -0.81 -12.83
C GLY A 54 4.87 0.35 -11.87
N HIS A 55 4.03 1.39 -11.83
CA HIS A 55 4.04 2.42 -10.79
C HIS A 55 3.09 2.09 -9.64
N PHE A 56 1.96 1.45 -9.96
CA PHE A 56 0.96 1.03 -8.98
C PHE A 56 0.69 -0.46 -9.08
N ASP A 57 0.32 -1.05 -7.95
CA ASP A 57 -0.12 -2.43 -7.88
C ASP A 57 -1.22 -2.57 -6.81
N PHE A 58 -2.03 -3.61 -6.91
CA PHE A 58 -3.08 -3.90 -5.95
C PHE A 58 -2.49 -4.49 -4.66
N THR A 59 -3.05 -4.05 -3.54
CA THR A 59 -2.89 -4.77 -2.27
C THR A 59 -3.27 -6.25 -2.43
N THR A 60 -2.44 -7.12 -1.86
CA THR A 60 -2.75 -8.54 -1.66
C THR A 60 -3.61 -8.75 -0.42
N PHE A 61 -3.62 -7.78 0.50
CA PHE A 61 -4.31 -7.87 1.77
C PHE A 61 -5.79 -7.52 1.64
N ASN A 62 -6.64 -8.36 2.25
CA ASN A 62 -8.07 -8.15 2.28
C ASN A 62 -8.51 -7.73 3.70
N TRP A 63 -8.99 -6.49 3.84
CA TRP A 63 -9.46 -5.98 5.15
C TRP A 63 -10.89 -6.38 5.50
N LEU A 64 -11.56 -7.21 4.70
CA LEU A 64 -12.84 -7.78 5.09
C LEU A 64 -12.68 -8.57 6.41
N GLY A 65 -13.49 -8.22 7.41
CA GLY A 65 -13.42 -8.83 8.75
C GLY A 65 -12.44 -8.15 9.74
N VAL A 66 -11.58 -7.25 9.29
CA VAL A 66 -10.71 -6.47 10.20
C VAL A 66 -11.59 -5.49 11.01
N LYS A 67 -11.46 -5.49 12.35
CA LYS A 67 -12.33 -4.67 13.21
C LYS A 67 -11.84 -3.23 13.39
N ARG A 68 -10.53 -3.00 13.38
CA ARG A 68 -9.90 -1.69 13.61
C ARG A 68 -8.69 -1.51 12.70
N GLY A 69 -8.32 -0.26 12.40
CA GLY A 69 -7.13 0.02 11.60
C GLY A 69 -7.25 -0.47 10.16
N LYS A 70 -8.41 -0.27 9.54
CA LYS A 70 -8.67 -0.63 8.14
C LYS A 70 -9.19 0.59 7.38
N PRO A 71 -9.08 0.61 6.05
CA PRO A 71 -9.70 1.65 5.26
C PRO A 71 -11.24 1.53 5.26
N ILE A 72 -11.94 2.65 5.01
CA ILE A 72 -13.41 2.75 5.13
C ILE A 72 -14.15 1.74 4.27
N TYR A 73 -13.74 1.54 3.01
CA TYR A 73 -14.45 0.66 2.08
C TYR A 73 -14.01 -0.81 2.14
N GLY A 74 -12.98 -1.14 2.94
CA GLY A 74 -12.47 -2.50 3.10
C GLY A 74 -12.11 -3.21 1.78
N GLY A 75 -11.94 -4.53 1.81
CA GLY A 75 -11.72 -5.32 0.59
C GLY A 75 -10.27 -5.35 0.10
N LYS A 76 -10.07 -5.57 -1.19
CA LYS A 76 -8.76 -5.73 -1.86
C LYS A 76 -8.52 -4.74 -3.00
N ASP A 77 -9.43 -3.78 -3.20
CA ASP A 77 -9.41 -2.88 -4.35
C ASP A 77 -8.60 -1.60 -4.10
N TYR A 78 -7.72 -1.64 -3.10
CA TYR A 78 -6.76 -0.57 -2.84
C TYR A 78 -5.47 -0.85 -3.59
N ILE A 79 -4.83 0.22 -4.07
CA ILE A 79 -3.54 0.19 -4.75
C ILE A 79 -2.50 0.92 -3.92
N TYR A 80 -1.25 0.51 -4.08
CA TYR A 80 -0.07 1.13 -3.48
C TYR A 80 0.94 1.50 -4.57
N ALA A 81 1.81 2.46 -4.27
CA ALA A 81 2.94 2.78 -5.12
C ALA A 81 4.04 1.73 -4.93
N THR A 82 4.44 1.07 -6.03
CA THR A 82 5.41 -0.02 -5.99
C THR A 82 6.82 0.42 -5.63
N GLY A 83 7.10 1.72 -5.73
CA GLY A 83 8.41 2.32 -5.50
C GLY A 83 9.41 1.89 -6.56
N LYS A 84 9.40 2.59 -7.71
CA LYS A 84 10.52 2.53 -8.66
C LYS A 84 11.68 3.40 -8.16
N ASP A 85 12.91 3.07 -8.56
CA ASP A 85 14.10 3.85 -8.25
C ASP A 85 13.92 5.33 -8.63
N GLY A 86 14.08 6.24 -7.66
CA GLY A 86 13.99 7.69 -7.85
C GLY A 86 12.61 8.31 -7.59
N ASP A 87 11.61 7.51 -7.19
CA ASP A 87 10.27 7.97 -6.83
C ASP A 87 10.10 8.07 -5.31
N ASP A 88 9.28 9.01 -4.82
CA ASP A 88 8.98 9.12 -3.39
C ASP A 88 8.15 7.92 -2.87
N SER A 89 7.71 7.05 -3.80
CA SER A 89 6.97 5.81 -3.55
C SER A 89 5.63 6.08 -2.88
N ARG A 90 4.97 7.20 -3.24
CA ARG A 90 3.68 7.60 -2.70
C ARG A 90 2.66 7.80 -3.82
N ILE A 91 1.39 7.56 -3.51
CA ILE A 91 0.28 7.93 -4.39
C ILE A 91 -0.24 9.26 -3.89
N GLY A 92 0.04 10.35 -4.62
CA GLY A 92 -0.48 11.65 -4.25
C GLY A 92 -2.01 11.69 -4.34
N PRO A 93 -2.73 12.17 -3.31
CA PRO A 93 -4.19 12.26 -3.34
C PRO A 93 -4.72 13.12 -4.49
N LYS A 94 -3.95 14.13 -4.91
CA LYS A 94 -4.29 14.97 -6.07
C LYS A 94 -4.16 14.21 -7.39
N GLU A 95 -3.13 13.38 -7.54
CA GLU A 95 -2.89 12.59 -8.75
C GLU A 95 -3.98 11.54 -8.92
N MET A 96 -4.30 10.83 -7.83
CA MET A 96 -5.41 9.87 -7.82
C MET A 96 -6.75 10.53 -8.17
N LYS A 97 -6.96 11.80 -7.80
CA LYS A 97 -8.18 12.54 -8.19
C LYS A 97 -8.26 12.70 -9.70
N GLY A 98 -7.14 13.05 -10.33
CA GLY A 98 -7.05 13.21 -11.78
C GLY A 98 -7.33 11.90 -12.51
N TRP A 99 -6.70 10.81 -12.08
CA TRP A 99 -6.90 9.51 -12.73
C TRP A 99 -8.30 8.93 -12.51
N CYS A 100 -8.82 8.93 -11.28
CA CYS A 100 -10.19 8.46 -11.04
C CYS A 100 -11.24 9.34 -11.71
N GLY A 101 -11.00 10.66 -11.80
CA GLY A 101 -11.88 11.58 -12.51
C GLY A 101 -12.05 11.25 -13.99
N LYS A 102 -11.00 10.76 -14.65
CA LYS A 102 -11.07 10.25 -16.05
C LYS A 102 -11.94 9.00 -16.19
N GLN A 103 -12.22 8.29 -15.09
CA GLN A 103 -13.07 7.10 -15.04
C GLN A 103 -14.47 7.41 -14.48
N GLU A 104 -14.83 8.70 -14.38
CA GLU A 104 -16.07 9.18 -13.75
C GLU A 104 -16.24 8.62 -12.32
N ALA A 105 -15.13 8.50 -11.60
CA ALA A 105 -15.08 7.97 -10.25
C ALA A 105 -14.59 9.04 -9.26
N GLY A 106 -15.05 8.92 -8.02
CA GLY A 106 -14.42 9.58 -6.89
C GLY A 106 -13.08 8.91 -6.55
N ARG A 107 -12.39 9.44 -5.54
CA ARG A 107 -11.18 8.82 -4.99
C ARG A 107 -11.33 8.64 -3.49
N TYR A 108 -10.60 7.67 -2.97
CA TYR A 108 -10.38 7.55 -1.55
C TYR A 108 -8.95 7.07 -1.31
N CYS A 109 -8.26 7.70 -0.35
CA CYS A 109 -6.92 7.32 0.06
C CYS A 109 -6.91 7.18 1.58
N TRP A 110 -6.15 6.20 2.05
CA TRP A 110 -6.04 5.83 3.45
C TRP A 110 -4.59 5.58 3.80
N SER A 111 -4.15 6.12 4.93
CA SER A 111 -2.88 5.76 5.55
C SER A 111 -3.17 5.00 6.84
N PRO A 112 -2.50 3.86 7.09
CA PRO A 112 -2.54 3.24 8.40
C PRO A 112 -1.99 4.20 9.45
N GLY A 113 -2.74 4.40 10.54
CA GLY A 113 -2.25 5.16 11.69
C GLY A 113 -1.10 4.43 12.39
N SER A 114 -0.36 5.15 13.25
CA SER A 114 0.79 4.62 14.01
C SER A 114 0.46 3.41 14.88
N ASP A 115 -0.81 3.23 15.25
CA ASP A 115 -1.28 2.12 16.07
C ASP A 115 -1.32 0.78 15.33
N PHE A 116 -1.15 0.79 14.00
CA PHE A 116 -1.23 -0.41 13.17
C PHE A 116 -0.02 -0.53 12.23
N ASN A 117 0.81 -1.55 12.48
CA ASN A 117 1.99 -1.83 11.66
C ASN A 117 1.62 -2.61 10.39
N TYR A 118 1.21 -1.89 9.35
CA TYR A 118 1.06 -2.42 8.00
C TYR A 118 2.29 -2.09 7.14
N ASN A 119 2.65 -2.96 6.19
CA ASN A 119 3.60 -2.62 5.14
C ASN A 119 2.94 -1.76 4.07
N TYR A 120 3.76 -1.27 3.14
CA TYR A 120 3.31 -0.45 2.01
C TYR A 120 2.29 -1.14 1.09
N LYS A 121 2.25 -2.48 1.10
CA LYS A 121 1.25 -3.28 0.37
C LYS A 121 -0.06 -3.43 1.14
N GLY A 122 -0.13 -2.96 2.38
CA GLY A 122 -1.29 -3.11 3.25
C GLY A 122 -1.32 -4.39 4.08
N GLU A 123 -0.24 -5.17 4.11
CA GLU A 123 -0.14 -6.41 4.89
C GLU A 123 0.32 -6.12 6.33
N LEU A 124 -0.28 -6.78 7.32
CA LEU A 124 0.09 -6.61 8.73
C LEU A 124 1.47 -7.24 9.01
N ILE A 125 2.46 -6.43 9.44
CA ILE A 125 3.86 -6.89 9.61
C ILE A 125 4.08 -7.65 10.93
N LYS A 126 3.36 -7.26 11.99
CA LYS A 126 3.16 -7.94 13.28
C LYS A 126 2.67 -6.87 14.25
N THR A 127 1.64 -7.19 15.02
CA THR A 127 1.33 -6.44 16.24
C THR A 127 2.47 -6.65 17.22
N THR A 128 3.21 -5.61 17.59
CA THR A 128 3.97 -5.65 18.84
C THR A 128 2.97 -6.02 19.93
N PRO A 129 3.20 -7.06 20.75
CA PRO A 129 2.35 -7.28 21.91
C PRO A 129 2.36 -5.97 22.69
N THR A 130 1.23 -5.30 22.81
CA THR A 130 1.07 -4.25 23.80
C THR A 130 1.20 -4.95 25.14
N GLY A 131 2.42 -4.99 25.66
CA GLY A 131 2.71 -5.37 27.02
C GLY A 131 1.96 -4.41 27.92
N HIS A 132 0.76 -4.81 28.32
CA HIS A 132 0.17 -4.28 29.53
C HIS A 132 0.96 -4.89 30.69
N ALA A 133 1.85 -4.07 31.25
CA ALA A 133 2.30 -4.20 32.63
C ALA A 133 1.13 -3.92 33.58
#